data_AF-A0A935J3T6-F1
#
_entry.id   AF-A0A935J3T6-F1
#
_cell.length_a   1.000
_cell.length_b   1.000
_cell.length_c   1.000
_cell.angle_alpha   90.00
_cell.angle_beta   90.00
_cell.angle_gamma   90.00
#
_symmetry.space_group_name_H-M   'P 1'
#
loop_
_entity.id
_entity.type
_entity.pdbx_description
1 polymer ?
#
loop_
_entity_poly.entity_id
_entity_poly.type
_entity_poly.pdbx_seq_one_letter_code
_entity_poly.pdbx_strand_id
1 'polypeptide(L)'
;MSPLAIASTLFGLFQSSGSGSTAQSNQTGSGRHNAAESGDFSSSLALRMAGAKSQSINILLGSALGGNKASSGSDFLTRLSGAQSGSQLGATDPLSLLGLSTTTQGLSPSGRNLSLFDPESAYRMMSVINAKDVTYKAQFSELSEMETLVSGMQQAGQALGGVSALMDNEAIESQLQAFAAKYNDWVTRFDGTVKNNGLLAGTQAAEISLYELEQSVKNIFNGAKDGFHGMRDLGLNIDPNTKLATLDTSQLFAALGTNKTGAINALHEFGANFAKSAELLNSANNFIPNRLGNLDRVIDYITDHRSSLQAEFGLGDPAKPSAQVAKALAAYNQILRT
;
A
#
# COMPACT_ATOMS: atom_id res chain seq x y z
N MET A 1 19.16 5.78 18.82
CA MET A 1 19.16 4.80 17.71
C MET A 1 19.77 5.50 16.51
N SER A 2 20.75 4.92 15.82
CA SER A 2 21.43 5.57 14.69
C SER A 2 20.54 5.62 13.45
N PRO A 3 20.67 6.64 12.57
CA PRO A 3 19.86 6.78 11.34
C PRO A 3 19.98 5.58 10.40
N LEU A 4 21.15 4.90 10.38
CA LEU A 4 21.35 3.66 9.64
C LEU A 4 20.48 2.49 10.16
N ALA A 5 20.13 2.46 11.45
CA ALA A 5 19.28 1.42 12.02
C ALA A 5 17.81 1.56 11.59
N ILE A 6 17.33 2.80 11.42
CA ILE A 6 15.95 3.11 11.01
C ILE A 6 15.75 2.76 9.52
N ALA A 7 16.69 3.18 8.66
CA ALA A 7 16.67 2.85 7.23
C ALA A 7 16.75 1.35 6.96
N SER A 8 17.57 0.61 7.73
CA SER A 8 17.70 -0.85 7.60
C SER A 8 16.43 -1.60 8.00
N THR A 9 15.73 -1.10 9.03
CA THR A 9 14.45 -1.67 9.49
C THR A 9 13.34 -1.41 8.46
N LEU A 10 13.29 -0.20 7.90
CA LEU A 10 12.39 0.15 6.80
C LEU A 10 12.63 -0.72 5.56
N PHE A 11 13.89 -0.92 5.16
CA PHE A 11 14.21 -1.74 3.99
C PHE A 11 13.79 -3.22 4.16
N GLY A 12 13.97 -3.77 5.36
CA GLY A 12 13.47 -5.12 5.70
C GLY A 12 11.94 -5.22 5.69
N LEU A 13 11.25 -4.17 6.15
CA LEU A 13 9.78 -4.08 6.17
C LEU A 13 9.18 -3.85 4.76
N PHE A 14 9.90 -3.16 3.88
CA PHE A 14 9.53 -2.98 2.47
C PHE A 14 9.76 -4.23 1.63
N GLN A 15 10.80 -5.03 1.92
CA GLN A 15 11.01 -6.33 1.26
C GLN A 15 9.98 -7.38 1.72
N SER A 16 9.63 -7.43 3.00
CA SER A 16 8.60 -8.35 3.48
C SER A 16 7.19 -8.00 2.97
N SER A 17 6.98 -6.74 2.58
CA SER A 17 5.73 -6.28 1.97
C SER A 17 5.71 -6.34 0.44
N GLY A 18 6.83 -6.69 -0.22
CA GLY A 18 6.98 -6.62 -1.68
C GLY A 18 7.78 -7.75 -2.38
N SER A 19 8.34 -8.75 -1.69
CA SER A 19 9.19 -9.75 -2.35
C SER A 19 8.47 -11.07 -2.65
N GLY A 20 8.24 -11.29 -3.94
CA GLY A 20 8.20 -12.62 -4.54
C GLY A 20 9.56 -13.31 -4.37
N SER A 21 9.50 -14.61 -4.07
CA SER A 21 10.66 -15.45 -3.81
C SER A 21 11.35 -15.86 -5.11
N THR A 22 12.54 -15.32 -5.37
CA THR A 22 13.55 -16.04 -6.16
C THR A 22 14.77 -16.27 -5.29
N ALA A 23 15.00 -17.54 -4.95
CA ALA A 23 16.18 -18.01 -4.27
C ALA A 23 17.40 -17.94 -5.19
N GLN A 24 18.50 -17.34 -4.74
CA GLN A 24 19.82 -17.84 -5.13
C GLN A 24 20.93 -17.48 -4.12
N SER A 25 21.86 -18.41 -4.02
CA SER A 25 22.86 -18.67 -2.99
C SER A 25 24.10 -17.77 -3.00
N ASN A 26 24.72 -17.68 -1.81
CA ASN A 26 26.09 -17.25 -1.48
C ASN A 26 27.17 -17.40 -2.58
N GLN A 27 28.06 -16.40 -2.69
CA GLN A 27 29.51 -16.63 -2.63
C GLN A 27 30.31 -15.36 -2.28
N THR A 28 31.18 -15.53 -1.29
CA THR A 28 32.22 -14.62 -0.79
C THR A 28 33.45 -14.58 -1.72
N GLY A 29 34.10 -13.41 -1.87
CA GLY A 29 35.42 -13.30 -2.50
C GLY A 29 36.08 -11.92 -2.31
N SER A 30 37.19 -11.89 -1.58
CA SER A 30 38.08 -10.74 -1.31
C SER A 30 38.92 -10.30 -2.51
N GLY A 31 39.30 -9.01 -2.60
CA GLY A 31 40.57 -8.60 -3.26
C GLY A 31 40.70 -7.22 -3.93
N ARG A 32 41.15 -6.21 -3.13
CA ARG A 32 42.18 -5.15 -3.38
C ARG A 32 42.17 -4.19 -4.61
N HIS A 33 42.15 -2.89 -4.24
CA HIS A 33 43.06 -1.75 -4.56
C HIS A 33 42.96 -0.87 -5.83
N ASN A 34 43.19 0.44 -5.56
CA ASN A 34 43.58 1.61 -6.37
C ASN A 34 42.43 2.52 -6.86
N ALA A 35 42.50 3.85 -6.77
CA ALA A 35 43.52 4.79 -6.28
C ALA A 35 42.85 6.12 -5.88
N ALA A 36 43.59 6.90 -5.08
CA ALA A 36 43.22 8.22 -4.59
C ALA A 36 43.09 9.27 -5.72
N GLU A 37 42.06 10.11 -5.62
CA GLU A 37 42.13 11.51 -6.07
C GLU A 37 41.69 12.40 -4.89
N SER A 38 42.68 13.01 -4.24
CA SER A 38 42.51 14.08 -3.29
C SER A 38 42.01 15.33 -4.03
N GLY A 39 40.69 15.44 -4.18
CA GLY A 39 40.02 16.69 -4.54
C GLY A 39 40.20 17.70 -3.41
N ASP A 40 41.11 18.64 -3.65
CA ASP A 40 41.67 19.61 -2.73
C ASP A 40 40.57 20.45 -2.02
N PHE A 41 40.33 20.21 -0.72
CA PHE A 41 39.36 20.95 0.10
C PHE A 41 39.62 22.47 0.09
N SER A 42 40.88 22.87 -0.11
CA SER A 42 41.26 24.27 -0.24
C SER A 42 40.65 24.93 -1.48
N SER A 43 40.50 24.19 -2.58
CA SER A 43 39.93 24.69 -3.83
C SER A 43 38.40 24.83 -3.76
N SER A 44 37.71 23.91 -3.07
CA SER A 44 36.25 24.01 -2.86
C SER A 44 35.88 25.06 -1.80
N LEU A 45 36.74 25.27 -0.79
CA LEU A 45 36.62 26.37 0.17
C LEU A 45 36.89 27.72 -0.49
N ALA A 46 37.93 27.83 -1.32
CA ALA A 46 38.24 29.05 -2.06
C ALA A 46 37.12 29.42 -3.04
N LEU A 47 36.51 28.43 -3.71
CA LEU A 47 35.37 28.65 -4.60
C LEU A 47 34.11 29.08 -3.83
N ARG A 48 33.85 28.49 -2.65
CA ARG A 48 32.75 28.91 -1.76
C ARG A 48 32.98 30.31 -1.17
N MET A 49 34.21 30.67 -0.83
CA MET A 49 34.55 32.00 -0.32
C MET A 49 34.53 33.07 -1.42
N ALA A 50 34.89 32.70 -2.66
CA ALA A 50 34.74 33.55 -3.84
C ALA A 50 33.25 33.80 -4.19
N GLY A 51 32.39 32.78 -4.06
CA GLY A 51 30.93 32.93 -4.20
C GLY A 51 30.30 33.81 -3.13
N ALA A 52 30.71 33.65 -1.86
CA ALA A 52 30.24 34.49 -0.76
C ALA A 52 30.65 35.96 -0.93
N LYS A 53 31.85 36.22 -1.49
CA LYS A 53 32.29 37.59 -1.82
C LYS A 53 31.54 38.21 -3.00
N SER A 54 31.13 37.43 -4.00
CA SER A 54 30.38 37.99 -5.14
C SER A 54 28.92 38.29 -4.80
N GLN A 55 28.29 37.49 -3.93
CA GLN A 55 26.91 37.72 -3.50
C GLN A 55 26.77 38.87 -2.49
N SER A 56 27.79 39.12 -1.65
CA SER A 56 27.79 40.24 -0.71
C SER A 56 28.01 41.61 -1.37
N ILE A 57 28.72 41.67 -2.51
CA ILE A 57 28.91 42.92 -3.26
C ILE A 57 27.66 43.28 -4.08
N ASN A 58 26.90 42.29 -4.58
CA ASN A 58 25.67 42.56 -5.34
C ASN A 58 24.54 43.13 -4.47
N ILE A 59 24.52 42.79 -3.18
CA ILE A 59 23.57 43.34 -2.19
C ILE A 59 23.98 44.75 -1.74
N LEU A 60 25.28 45.09 -1.81
CA LEU A 60 25.76 46.45 -1.51
C LEU A 60 25.64 47.40 -2.71
N LEU A 61 25.78 46.91 -3.95
CA LEU A 61 25.68 47.73 -5.18
C LEU A 61 24.25 47.92 -5.69
N GLY A 62 23.33 46.98 -5.39
CA GLY A 62 21.92 47.08 -5.80
C GLY A 62 21.14 48.21 -5.11
N SER A 63 21.68 48.79 -4.04
CA SER A 63 21.07 49.90 -3.31
C SER A 63 21.56 51.29 -3.76
N ALA A 64 22.46 51.36 -4.75
CA ALA A 64 23.09 52.62 -5.18
C ALA A 64 22.55 53.21 -6.51
N LEU A 65 21.55 52.59 -7.15
CA LEU A 65 21.05 53.01 -8.48
C LEU A 65 19.53 53.24 -8.59
N GLY A 66 18.86 53.56 -7.48
CA GLY A 66 17.46 53.98 -7.48
C GLY A 66 17.26 55.29 -6.73
N GLY A 67 17.18 56.41 -7.45
CA GLY A 67 17.05 57.74 -6.84
C GLY A 67 15.68 57.99 -6.22
N ASN A 68 15.65 58.33 -4.92
CA ASN A 68 15.20 59.65 -4.44
C ASN A 68 15.12 59.68 -2.89
N LYS A 69 15.78 60.71 -2.33
CA LYS A 69 15.56 61.39 -1.05
C LYS A 69 15.55 60.58 0.27
N ALA A 70 16.58 60.92 1.07
CA ALA A 70 16.64 60.97 2.53
C ALA A 70 16.83 59.65 3.32
N SER A 71 18.06 59.51 3.82
CA SER A 71 18.48 58.90 5.10
C SER A 71 17.97 57.49 5.45
N SER A 72 18.79 56.46 5.22
CA SER A 72 18.80 55.22 6.03
C SER A 72 20.08 54.39 5.79
N GLY A 73 21.25 54.98 6.03
CA GLY A 73 22.51 54.21 6.14
C GLY A 73 22.80 53.72 7.58
N SER A 74 22.20 54.39 8.56
CA SER A 74 22.35 54.11 9.99
C SER A 74 21.36 53.09 10.54
N ASP A 75 20.21 52.87 9.89
CA ASP A 75 19.13 52.02 10.41
C ASP A 75 19.50 50.52 10.50
N PHE A 76 20.41 50.04 9.65
CA PHE A 76 20.81 48.64 9.69
C PHE A 76 21.66 48.32 10.93
N LEU A 77 22.66 49.17 11.23
CA LEU A 77 23.50 48.99 12.43
C LEU A 77 22.74 49.34 13.72
N THR A 78 21.84 50.32 13.70
CA THR A 78 21.01 50.66 14.88
C THR A 78 20.03 49.53 15.23
N ARG A 79 19.51 48.78 14.24
CA ARG A 79 18.68 47.59 14.49
C ARG A 79 19.49 46.39 15.00
N LEU A 80 20.76 46.27 14.61
CA LEU A 80 21.65 45.22 15.12
C LEU A 80 22.14 45.51 16.55
N SER A 81 22.40 46.78 16.89
CA SER A 81 22.84 47.19 18.23
C SER A 81 21.71 47.33 19.25
N GLY A 82 20.45 47.49 18.80
CA GLY A 82 19.28 47.62 19.67
C GLY A 82 18.80 46.32 20.32
N ALA A 83 19.33 45.16 19.91
CA ALA A 83 18.90 43.85 20.39
C ALA A 83 19.44 43.45 21.78
N GLN A 84 20.23 44.31 22.45
CA GLN A 84 20.85 44.00 23.75
C GLN A 84 20.20 44.68 24.96
N SER A 85 19.07 45.39 24.82
CA SER A 85 18.43 46.03 25.98
C SER A 85 16.92 46.08 25.87
N GLY A 86 16.23 45.24 26.65
CA GLY A 86 14.87 45.48 27.12
C GLY A 86 13.72 44.91 26.27
N SER A 87 13.27 43.71 26.66
CA SER A 87 11.86 43.26 26.77
C SER A 87 10.83 43.72 25.72
N GLN A 88 10.28 42.70 25.04
CA GLN A 88 8.90 42.60 24.55
C GLN A 88 8.63 43.13 23.13
N LEU A 89 8.87 42.25 22.14
CA LEU A 89 8.10 42.02 20.91
C LEU A 89 8.67 40.74 20.26
N GLY A 90 7.80 39.91 19.66
CA GLY A 90 8.05 38.51 19.31
C GLY A 90 9.39 38.21 18.62
N ALA A 91 9.98 37.08 19.00
CA ALA A 91 11.25 36.56 18.50
C ALA A 91 11.25 36.37 16.97
N THR A 92 11.63 37.40 16.23
CA THR A 92 12.20 37.23 14.89
C THR A 92 13.69 37.03 15.09
N ASP A 93 14.11 35.77 15.05
CA ASP A 93 15.51 35.35 15.00
C ASP A 93 16.27 36.21 13.96
N PRO A 94 17.35 36.92 14.32
CA PRO A 94 18.09 37.76 13.39
C PRO A 94 18.65 36.99 12.17
N LEU A 95 18.72 35.66 12.23
CA LEU A 95 19.03 34.79 11.08
C LEU A 95 17.89 34.68 10.05
N SER A 96 16.65 34.95 10.45
CA SER A 96 15.48 35.00 9.56
C SER A 96 15.59 36.11 8.51
N LEU A 97 16.25 37.22 8.86
CA LEU A 97 16.46 38.38 7.97
C LEU A 97 17.46 38.10 6.84
N LEU A 98 18.32 37.08 6.99
CA LEU A 98 19.25 36.61 5.96
C LEU A 98 18.61 35.63 4.97
N GLY A 99 17.29 35.39 5.03
CA GLY A 99 16.62 34.35 4.25
C GLY A 99 17.03 32.92 4.68
N LEU A 100 17.79 32.82 5.78
CA LEU A 100 18.18 31.57 6.44
C LEU A 100 17.12 31.19 7.48
N SER A 101 15.84 31.43 7.20
CA SER A 101 14.75 30.93 8.02
C SER A 101 14.73 29.41 7.87
N THR A 102 15.49 28.72 8.69
CA THR A 102 15.19 27.34 9.03
C THR A 102 13.81 27.39 9.67
N THR A 103 12.79 26.99 8.92
CA THR A 103 11.51 26.58 9.52
C THR A 103 11.84 25.67 10.70
N THR A 104 11.05 25.71 11.78
CA THR A 104 11.28 25.19 13.14
C THR A 104 11.80 23.75 13.30
N GLN A 105 12.14 23.05 12.22
CA GLN A 105 12.77 21.73 12.15
C GLN A 105 14.09 21.69 11.31
N GLY A 106 14.70 22.82 10.95
CA GLY A 106 15.93 22.81 10.12
C GLY A 106 15.68 22.54 8.63
N LEU A 107 14.44 22.64 8.18
CA LEU A 107 14.04 22.39 6.79
C LEU A 107 14.04 23.69 5.97
N SER A 108 14.34 23.57 4.67
CA SER A 108 14.17 24.64 3.69
C SER A 108 12.69 25.04 3.54
N PRO A 109 12.38 26.22 2.94
CA PRO A 109 11.00 26.60 2.62
C PRO A 109 10.27 25.59 1.73
N SER A 110 11.03 24.84 0.93
CA SER A 110 10.53 23.76 0.07
C SER A 110 10.52 22.39 0.77
N GLY A 111 10.77 22.33 2.07
CA GLY A 111 10.69 21.12 2.89
C GLY A 111 11.87 20.17 2.80
N ARG A 112 13.03 20.57 2.25
CA ARG A 112 14.24 19.74 2.20
C ARG A 112 15.04 19.87 3.49
N ASN A 113 15.65 18.77 3.93
CA ASN A 113 16.62 18.80 5.02
C ASN A 113 18.01 19.17 4.47
N LEU A 114 18.39 20.44 4.56
CA LEU A 114 19.65 20.96 4.01
C LEU A 114 20.90 20.56 4.82
N SER A 115 20.72 19.91 5.97
CA SER A 115 21.84 19.43 6.80
C SER A 115 22.44 18.11 6.28
N LEU A 116 21.74 17.40 5.38
CA LEU A 116 22.20 16.15 4.80
C LEU A 116 23.17 16.37 3.64
N PHE A 117 24.01 15.35 3.39
CA PHE A 117 24.91 15.32 2.24
C PHE A 117 24.16 15.36 0.90
N ASP A 118 23.02 14.66 0.81
CA ASP A 118 22.12 14.68 -0.35
C ASP A 118 20.66 14.94 0.09
N PRO A 119 20.27 16.22 0.24
CA PRO A 119 18.92 16.61 0.63
C PRO A 119 17.82 16.18 -0.34
N GLU A 120 18.16 16.01 -1.63
CA GLU A 120 17.16 15.72 -2.68
C GLU A 120 16.79 14.24 -2.68
N SER A 121 17.76 13.33 -2.50
CA SER A 121 17.46 11.90 -2.31
C SER A 121 16.63 11.64 -1.07
N ALA A 122 16.92 12.35 0.03
CA ALA A 122 16.13 12.28 1.26
C ALA A 122 14.68 12.74 1.03
N TYR A 123 14.49 13.88 0.36
CA TYR A 123 13.16 14.38 0.01
C TYR A 123 12.37 13.40 -0.87
N ARG A 124 13.03 12.76 -1.84
CA ARG A 124 12.42 11.71 -2.68
C ARG A 124 12.01 10.50 -1.86
N MET A 125 12.82 10.09 -0.90
CA MET A 125 12.48 9.00 0.02
C MET A 125 11.22 9.33 0.82
N MET A 126 11.11 10.54 1.38
CA MET A 126 9.89 10.95 2.09
C MET A 126 8.67 11.00 1.16
N SER A 127 8.86 11.43 -0.10
CA SER A 127 7.79 11.43 -1.10
C SER A 127 7.27 10.00 -1.37
N VAL A 128 8.17 9.02 -1.43
CA VAL A 128 7.82 7.60 -1.53
C VAL A 128 7.08 7.13 -0.28
N ILE A 129 7.56 7.49 0.92
CA ILE A 129 6.87 7.15 2.19
C ILE A 129 5.45 7.73 2.20
N ASN A 130 5.27 8.99 1.82
CA ASN A 130 3.96 9.64 1.72
C ASN A 130 3.01 8.91 0.77
N ALA A 131 3.51 8.52 -0.42
CA ALA A 131 2.73 7.78 -1.40
C ALA A 131 2.39 6.36 -0.90
N LYS A 132 3.33 5.69 -0.24
CA LYS A 132 3.15 4.34 0.31
C LYS A 132 2.18 4.33 1.49
N ASP A 133 2.23 5.30 2.39
CA ASP A 133 1.28 5.47 3.49
C ASP A 133 -0.17 5.45 2.97
N VAL A 134 -0.47 6.29 1.97
CA VAL A 134 -1.80 6.34 1.35
C VAL A 134 -2.15 5.02 0.64
N THR A 135 -1.19 4.43 -0.08
CA THR A 135 -1.42 3.18 -0.80
C THR A 135 -1.69 2.01 0.15
N TYR A 136 -0.96 1.91 1.25
CA TYR A 136 -1.13 0.85 2.24
C TYR A 136 -2.45 0.96 2.97
N LYS A 137 -2.89 2.16 3.34
CA LYS A 137 -4.23 2.40 3.89
C LYS A 137 -5.33 1.98 2.93
N ALA A 138 -5.19 2.34 1.65
CA ALA A 138 -6.12 1.92 0.61
C ALA A 138 -6.13 0.39 0.42
N GLN A 139 -4.96 -0.26 0.37
CA GLN A 139 -4.84 -1.72 0.29
C GLN A 139 -5.44 -2.42 1.50
N PHE A 140 -5.25 -1.88 2.70
CA PHE A 140 -5.83 -2.40 3.92
C PHE A 140 -7.35 -2.44 3.80
N SER A 141 -7.99 -1.31 3.45
CA SER A 141 -9.44 -1.26 3.31
C SER A 141 -9.96 -2.23 2.25
N GLU A 142 -9.29 -2.34 1.10
CA GLU A 142 -9.71 -3.23 0.02
C GLU A 142 -9.57 -4.70 0.42
N LEU A 143 -8.53 -5.05 1.17
CA LEU A 143 -8.31 -6.40 1.66
C LEU A 143 -9.23 -6.76 2.84
N SER A 144 -9.62 -5.80 3.68
CA SER A 144 -10.64 -6.00 4.72
C SER A 144 -12.04 -6.23 4.11
N GLU A 145 -12.35 -5.53 3.01
CA GLU A 145 -13.56 -5.83 2.24
C GLU A 145 -13.47 -7.24 1.65
N MET A 146 -12.31 -7.61 1.11
CA MET A 146 -12.06 -8.97 0.61
C MET A 146 -12.28 -10.04 1.69
N GLU A 147 -11.74 -9.87 2.90
CA GLU A 147 -11.98 -10.74 4.05
C GLU A 147 -13.47 -10.94 4.33
N THR A 148 -14.24 -9.84 4.30
CA THR A 148 -15.69 -9.86 4.51
C THR A 148 -16.40 -10.68 3.43
N LEU A 149 -16.06 -10.46 2.16
CA LEU A 149 -16.69 -11.22 1.07
C LEU A 149 -16.26 -12.69 1.03
N VAL A 150 -15.02 -13.04 1.41
CA VAL A 150 -14.61 -14.44 1.57
C VAL A 150 -15.46 -15.12 2.64
N SER A 151 -15.78 -14.43 3.74
CA SER A 151 -16.71 -14.94 4.75
C SER A 151 -18.13 -15.15 4.16
N GLY A 152 -18.57 -14.27 3.27
CA GLY A 152 -19.81 -14.46 2.50
C GLY A 152 -19.75 -15.67 1.56
N MET A 153 -18.62 -15.91 0.92
CA MET A 153 -18.39 -17.10 0.08
C MET A 153 -18.40 -18.39 0.91
N GLN A 154 -17.82 -18.37 2.11
CA GLN A 154 -17.91 -19.48 3.06
C GLN A 154 -19.38 -19.81 3.38
N GLN A 155 -20.19 -18.80 3.70
CA GLN A 155 -21.62 -18.98 3.97
C GLN A 155 -22.37 -19.53 2.76
N ALA A 156 -22.05 -19.07 1.54
CA ALA A 156 -22.64 -19.59 0.31
C ALA A 156 -22.30 -21.08 0.10
N GLY A 157 -21.06 -21.49 0.38
CA GLY A 157 -20.67 -22.91 0.37
C GLY A 157 -21.40 -23.74 1.41
N GLN A 158 -21.55 -23.22 2.63
CA GLN A 158 -22.32 -23.87 3.71
C GLN A 158 -23.80 -24.03 3.35
N ALA A 159 -24.41 -23.02 2.71
CA ALA A 159 -25.79 -23.09 2.24
C ALA A 159 -26.00 -24.22 1.23
N LEU A 160 -25.07 -24.39 0.27
CA LEU A 160 -25.09 -25.54 -0.65
C LEU A 160 -24.89 -26.87 0.07
N GLY A 161 -24.01 -26.92 1.07
CA GLY A 161 -23.83 -28.09 1.91
C GLY A 161 -25.06 -28.46 2.75
N GLY A 162 -25.99 -27.52 2.95
CA GLY A 162 -27.26 -27.71 3.66
C GLY A 162 -28.43 -28.17 2.79
N VAL A 163 -28.24 -28.30 1.47
CA VAL A 163 -29.27 -28.82 0.56
C VAL A 163 -29.69 -30.22 1.00
N SER A 164 -30.95 -30.62 0.87
CA SER A 164 -31.38 -31.96 1.29
C SER A 164 -32.32 -32.62 0.30
N ALA A 165 -32.53 -33.93 0.45
CA ALA A 165 -33.43 -34.70 -0.41
C ALA A 165 -34.90 -34.28 -0.28
N LEU A 166 -35.25 -33.57 0.79
CA LEU A 166 -36.58 -33.01 1.02
C LEU A 166 -36.85 -31.76 0.18
N MET A 167 -35.81 -31.10 -0.34
CA MET A 167 -35.96 -29.96 -1.23
C MET A 167 -36.43 -30.44 -2.61
N ASP A 168 -37.35 -29.68 -3.21
CA ASP A 168 -37.70 -29.85 -4.62
C ASP A 168 -36.54 -29.40 -5.52
N ASN A 169 -36.62 -29.74 -6.80
CA ASN A 169 -35.50 -29.50 -7.71
C ASN A 169 -35.32 -28.00 -7.97
N GLU A 170 -36.41 -27.24 -7.93
CA GLU A 170 -36.47 -25.79 -8.07
C GLU A 170 -35.78 -25.08 -6.90
N ALA A 171 -35.95 -25.57 -5.66
CA ALA A 171 -35.21 -25.05 -4.51
C ALA A 171 -33.71 -25.34 -4.61
N ILE A 172 -33.33 -26.53 -5.10
CA ILE A 172 -31.92 -26.88 -5.34
C ILE A 172 -31.32 -25.95 -6.40
N GLU A 173 -32.03 -25.74 -7.52
CA GLU A 173 -31.65 -24.78 -8.55
C GLU A 173 -31.44 -23.38 -7.96
N SER A 174 -32.39 -22.88 -7.17
CA SER A 174 -32.28 -21.57 -6.54
C SER A 174 -31.05 -21.44 -5.64
N GLN A 175 -30.65 -22.50 -4.92
CA GLN A 175 -29.43 -22.50 -4.10
C GLN A 175 -28.16 -22.43 -4.97
N LEU A 176 -28.09 -23.22 -6.05
CA LEU A 176 -26.95 -23.14 -6.99
C LEU A 176 -26.88 -21.77 -7.69
N GLN A 177 -28.02 -21.18 -8.07
CA GLN A 177 -28.07 -19.85 -8.65
C GLN A 177 -27.60 -18.79 -7.65
N ALA A 178 -28.04 -18.87 -6.40
CA ALA A 178 -27.60 -17.95 -5.34
C ALA A 178 -26.09 -18.05 -5.11
N PHE A 179 -25.54 -19.27 -5.09
CA PHE A 179 -24.09 -19.49 -5.03
C PHE A 179 -23.36 -18.89 -6.23
N ALA A 180 -23.81 -19.19 -7.45
CA ALA A 180 -23.20 -18.69 -8.68
C ALA A 180 -23.21 -17.16 -8.73
N ALA A 181 -24.31 -16.53 -8.33
CA ALA A 181 -24.41 -15.07 -8.22
C ALA A 181 -23.39 -14.51 -7.21
N LYS A 182 -23.28 -15.10 -6.02
CA LYS A 182 -22.30 -14.68 -5.00
C LYS A 182 -20.86 -14.83 -5.48
N TYR A 183 -20.54 -15.95 -6.13
CA TYR A 183 -19.24 -16.17 -6.74
C TYR A 183 -18.95 -15.14 -7.85
N ASN A 184 -19.92 -14.82 -8.69
CA ASN A 184 -19.77 -13.83 -9.77
C ASN A 184 -19.59 -12.41 -9.25
N ASP A 185 -20.32 -12.03 -8.21
CA ASP A 185 -20.15 -10.74 -7.52
C ASP A 185 -18.72 -10.62 -6.99
N TRP A 186 -18.21 -11.68 -6.35
CA TRP A 186 -16.84 -11.77 -5.85
C TRP A 186 -15.79 -11.62 -6.96
N VAL A 187 -15.90 -12.41 -8.03
CA VAL A 187 -14.96 -12.34 -9.17
C VAL A 187 -15.00 -10.96 -9.81
N THR A 188 -16.19 -10.41 -10.07
CA THR A 188 -16.36 -9.09 -10.68
C THR A 188 -15.76 -7.98 -9.81
N ARG A 189 -15.88 -8.09 -8.48
CA ARG A 189 -15.37 -7.10 -7.52
C ARG A 189 -13.85 -7.05 -7.48
N PHE A 190 -13.17 -8.20 -7.59
CA PHE A 190 -11.74 -8.31 -7.26
C PHE A 190 -10.82 -8.76 -8.41
N ASP A 191 -11.32 -9.39 -9.48
CA ASP A 191 -10.48 -9.80 -10.61
C ASP A 191 -9.72 -8.62 -11.23
N GLY A 192 -10.38 -7.46 -11.35
CA GLY A 192 -9.74 -6.23 -11.82
C GLY A 192 -8.77 -5.60 -10.81
N THR A 193 -8.92 -5.87 -9.51
CA THR A 193 -8.14 -5.19 -8.47
C THR A 193 -6.79 -5.84 -8.24
N VAL A 194 -6.63 -7.12 -8.58
CA VAL A 194 -5.36 -7.86 -8.51
C VAL A 194 -4.55 -7.78 -9.82
N LYS A 195 -5.16 -7.34 -10.92
CA LYS A 195 -4.48 -7.16 -12.21
C LYS A 195 -3.57 -5.93 -12.21
N ASN A 196 -2.72 -5.81 -13.25
CA ASN A 196 -1.84 -4.66 -13.44
C ASN A 196 -2.61 -3.33 -13.31
N ASN A 197 -2.08 -2.41 -12.50
CA ASN A 197 -2.68 -1.12 -12.11
C ASN A 197 -3.90 -1.21 -11.18
N GLY A 198 -4.30 -2.40 -10.76
CA GLY A 198 -5.28 -2.61 -9.71
C GLY A 198 -4.69 -2.29 -8.32
N LEU A 199 -5.57 -1.97 -7.37
CA LEU A 199 -5.17 -1.58 -6.00
C LEU A 199 -4.43 -2.69 -5.25
N LEU A 200 -4.79 -3.94 -5.49
CA LEU A 200 -4.21 -5.14 -4.90
C LEU A 200 -3.19 -5.83 -5.84
N ALA A 201 -2.74 -5.15 -6.90
CA ALA A 201 -1.74 -5.70 -7.80
C ALA A 201 -0.47 -6.14 -7.04
N GLY A 202 -0.03 -7.39 -7.23
CA GLY A 202 1.11 -7.97 -6.52
C GLY A 202 0.84 -8.31 -5.05
N THR A 203 -0.41 -8.25 -4.60
CA THR A 203 -0.81 -8.68 -3.26
C THR A 203 -1.14 -10.16 -3.31
N GLN A 204 -0.15 -11.01 -2.99
CA GLN A 204 -0.27 -12.46 -3.05
C GLN A 204 -1.50 -13.02 -2.31
N ALA A 205 -1.86 -12.43 -1.16
CA ALA A 205 -3.04 -12.86 -0.42
C ALA A 205 -4.33 -12.77 -1.27
N ALA A 206 -4.50 -11.68 -2.03
CA ALA A 206 -5.66 -11.47 -2.87
C ALA A 206 -5.67 -12.37 -4.11
N GLU A 207 -4.50 -12.54 -4.75
CA GLU A 207 -4.33 -13.41 -5.93
C GLU A 207 -4.60 -14.88 -5.59
N ILE A 208 -4.07 -15.36 -4.46
CA ILE A 208 -4.30 -16.73 -3.98
C ILE A 208 -5.77 -16.91 -3.61
N SER A 209 -6.40 -15.96 -2.93
CA SER A 209 -7.83 -16.07 -2.59
C SER A 209 -8.73 -16.23 -3.81
N LEU A 210 -8.48 -15.47 -4.89
CA LEU A 210 -9.22 -15.63 -6.15
C LEU A 210 -8.96 -17.00 -6.77
N TYR A 211 -7.69 -17.40 -6.85
CA TYR A 211 -7.30 -18.67 -7.45
C TYR A 211 -7.86 -19.88 -6.71
N GLU A 212 -7.72 -19.94 -5.38
CA GLU A 212 -8.17 -21.07 -4.56
C GLU A 212 -9.69 -21.27 -4.65
N LEU A 213 -10.48 -20.19 -4.63
CA LEU A 213 -11.93 -20.29 -4.78
C LEU A 213 -12.32 -20.69 -6.20
N GLU A 214 -11.63 -20.21 -7.25
CA GLU A 214 -11.85 -20.67 -8.64
C GLU A 214 -11.55 -22.18 -8.77
N GLN A 215 -10.42 -22.65 -8.22
CA GLN A 215 -10.04 -24.07 -8.27
C GLN A 215 -11.01 -24.94 -7.48
N SER A 216 -11.50 -24.46 -6.33
CA SER A 216 -12.47 -25.18 -5.52
C SER A 216 -13.78 -25.42 -6.30
N VAL A 217 -14.27 -24.44 -7.07
CA VAL A 217 -15.44 -24.62 -7.96
C VAL A 217 -15.15 -25.61 -9.10
N LYS A 218 -13.93 -25.58 -9.64
CA LYS A 218 -13.51 -26.47 -10.75
C LYS A 218 -13.14 -27.89 -10.31
N ASN A 219 -13.13 -28.17 -9.01
CA ASN A 219 -12.69 -29.45 -8.49
C ASN A 219 -13.62 -30.58 -8.95
N ILE A 220 -13.05 -31.48 -9.77
CA ILE A 220 -13.74 -32.61 -10.41
C ILE A 220 -14.03 -33.77 -9.44
N PHE A 221 -13.45 -33.77 -8.24
CA PHE A 221 -13.54 -34.91 -7.33
C PHE A 221 -14.79 -34.88 -6.45
N ASN A 222 -15.49 -33.75 -6.37
CA ASN A 222 -16.73 -33.66 -5.61
C ASN A 222 -17.81 -34.54 -6.26
N GLY A 223 -18.36 -35.50 -5.51
CA GLY A 223 -19.37 -36.44 -6.00
C GLY A 223 -18.83 -37.61 -6.82
N ALA A 224 -17.51 -37.80 -6.91
CA ALA A 224 -16.91 -38.86 -7.73
C ALA A 224 -17.36 -40.26 -7.31
N LYS A 225 -17.60 -40.49 -6.02
CA LYS A 225 -18.12 -41.77 -5.49
C LYS A 225 -19.55 -42.07 -5.95
N ASP A 226 -20.30 -41.02 -6.30
CA ASP A 226 -21.71 -41.08 -6.71
C ASP A 226 -21.87 -40.96 -8.24
N GLY A 227 -20.76 -40.94 -8.99
CA GLY A 227 -20.74 -40.90 -10.46
C GLY A 227 -20.70 -39.48 -11.06
N PHE A 228 -20.46 -38.45 -10.27
CA PHE A 228 -20.35 -37.06 -10.72
C PHE A 228 -18.88 -36.60 -10.77
N HIS A 229 -18.49 -35.86 -11.82
CA HIS A 229 -17.15 -35.28 -11.96
C HIS A 229 -17.17 -33.79 -11.58
N GLY A 230 -17.54 -33.52 -10.34
CA GLY A 230 -17.64 -32.17 -9.79
C GLY A 230 -18.90 -31.43 -10.23
N MET A 231 -18.90 -30.13 -9.90
CA MET A 231 -20.05 -29.25 -10.09
C MET A 231 -20.44 -29.03 -11.55
N ARG A 232 -19.51 -29.29 -12.47
CA ARG A 232 -19.74 -29.26 -13.92
C ARG A 232 -20.81 -30.24 -14.34
N ASP A 233 -20.82 -31.45 -13.78
CA ASP A 233 -21.81 -32.47 -14.13
C ASP A 233 -23.21 -32.11 -13.57
N LEU A 234 -23.27 -31.22 -12.59
CA LEU A 234 -24.50 -30.59 -12.05
C LEU A 234 -24.86 -29.27 -12.75
N GLY A 235 -24.20 -28.95 -13.87
CA GLY A 235 -24.51 -27.77 -14.69
C GLY A 235 -23.82 -26.47 -14.28
N LEU A 236 -23.03 -26.44 -13.21
CA LEU A 236 -22.28 -25.25 -12.81
C LEU A 236 -20.94 -25.18 -13.56
N ASN A 237 -20.82 -24.25 -14.49
CA ASN A 237 -19.66 -24.07 -15.36
C ASN A 237 -18.95 -22.75 -15.07
N ILE A 238 -17.62 -22.74 -15.10
CA ILE A 238 -16.81 -21.51 -15.05
C ILE A 238 -16.30 -21.18 -16.45
N ASP A 239 -16.63 -19.99 -16.96
CA ASP A 239 -16.06 -19.49 -18.21
C ASP A 239 -14.53 -19.34 -18.07
N PRO A 240 -13.72 -19.92 -18.97
CA PRO A 240 -12.27 -19.91 -18.84
C PRO A 240 -11.64 -18.51 -18.95
N ASN A 241 -12.32 -17.58 -19.63
CA ASN A 241 -11.84 -16.23 -19.93
C ASN A 241 -12.31 -15.21 -18.88
N THR A 242 -13.61 -15.18 -18.60
CA THR A 242 -14.22 -14.22 -17.67
C THR A 242 -14.19 -14.69 -16.23
N LYS A 243 -13.92 -15.99 -16.01
CA LYS A 243 -13.94 -16.64 -14.68
C LYS A 243 -15.30 -16.66 -14.00
N LEU A 244 -16.36 -16.23 -14.69
CA LEU A 244 -17.72 -16.20 -14.15
C LEU A 244 -18.37 -17.59 -14.22
N ALA A 245 -19.17 -17.89 -13.21
CA ALA A 245 -20.01 -19.05 -13.10
C ALA A 245 -21.34 -18.88 -13.86
N THR A 246 -21.77 -19.93 -14.54
CA THR A 246 -23.09 -20.06 -15.17
C THR A 246 -23.72 -21.39 -14.79
N LEU A 247 -25.03 -21.41 -14.57
CA LEU A 247 -25.78 -22.62 -14.28
C LEU A 247 -26.58 -23.07 -15.51
N ASP A 248 -26.30 -24.29 -15.99
CA ASP A 248 -27.16 -25.01 -16.93
C ASP A 248 -28.25 -25.77 -16.16
N THR A 249 -29.45 -25.19 -16.13
CA THR A 249 -30.61 -25.73 -15.40
C THR A 249 -31.10 -27.04 -15.99
N SER A 250 -30.97 -27.23 -17.30
CA SER A 250 -31.38 -28.47 -17.98
C SER A 250 -30.48 -29.63 -17.57
N GLN A 251 -29.18 -29.38 -17.47
CA GLN A 251 -28.20 -30.36 -17.02
C GLN A 251 -28.39 -30.69 -15.53
N LEU A 252 -28.64 -29.68 -14.70
CA LEU A 252 -28.96 -29.88 -13.28
C LEU A 252 -30.18 -30.79 -13.09
N PHE A 253 -31.28 -30.52 -13.79
CA PHE A 253 -32.49 -31.34 -13.67
C PHE A 253 -32.32 -32.75 -14.24
N ALA A 254 -31.51 -32.93 -15.29
CA ALA A 254 -31.16 -34.26 -15.78
C ALA A 254 -30.35 -35.07 -14.76
N ALA A 255 -29.37 -34.43 -14.09
CA ALA A 255 -28.59 -35.03 -13.01
C ALA A 255 -29.46 -35.43 -11.81
N LEU A 256 -30.33 -34.51 -11.35
CA LEU A 256 -31.27 -34.77 -10.25
C LEU A 256 -32.28 -35.86 -10.60
N GLY A 257 -32.77 -35.91 -11.85
CA GLY A 257 -33.69 -36.95 -12.32
C GLY A 257 -33.04 -38.33 -12.39
N THR A 258 -31.75 -38.39 -12.73
CA THR A 258 -31.00 -39.65 -12.89
C THR A 258 -30.52 -40.20 -11.55
N ASN A 259 -29.93 -39.36 -10.70
CA ASN A 259 -29.39 -39.75 -9.39
C ASN A 259 -29.46 -38.58 -8.40
N LYS A 260 -30.67 -38.29 -7.88
CA LYS A 260 -30.89 -37.20 -6.92
C LYS A 260 -30.00 -37.31 -5.67
N THR A 261 -29.90 -38.51 -5.09
CA THR A 261 -29.09 -38.74 -3.89
C THR A 261 -27.62 -38.43 -4.15
N GLY A 262 -27.07 -38.92 -5.27
CA GLY A 262 -25.69 -38.64 -5.64
C GLY A 262 -25.43 -37.16 -5.94
N ALA A 263 -26.37 -36.48 -6.59
CA ALA A 263 -26.26 -35.04 -6.85
C ALA A 263 -26.24 -34.23 -5.54
N ILE A 264 -27.07 -34.60 -4.56
CA ILE A 264 -27.08 -33.98 -3.23
C ILE A 264 -25.77 -34.26 -2.48
N ASN A 265 -25.27 -35.50 -2.52
CA ASN A 265 -23.97 -35.84 -1.92
C ASN A 265 -22.83 -35.02 -2.54
N ALA A 266 -22.85 -34.84 -3.87
CA ALA A 266 -21.88 -34.01 -4.57
C ALA A 266 -21.94 -32.54 -4.13
N LEU A 267 -23.15 -31.99 -3.94
CA LEU A 267 -23.37 -30.65 -3.38
C LEU A 267 -22.88 -30.54 -1.94
N HIS A 268 -23.04 -31.57 -1.12
CA HIS A 268 -22.53 -31.63 0.26
C HIS A 268 -21.01 -31.59 0.30
N GLU A 269 -20.37 -32.46 -0.47
CA GLU A 269 -18.91 -32.53 -0.56
C GLU A 269 -18.33 -31.22 -1.09
N PHE A 270 -18.91 -30.69 -2.17
CA PHE A 270 -18.52 -29.40 -2.72
C PHE A 270 -18.70 -28.28 -1.70
N GLY A 271 -19.89 -28.14 -1.11
CA GLY A 271 -20.22 -27.08 -0.17
C GLY A 271 -19.32 -27.09 1.06
N ALA A 272 -19.05 -28.28 1.62
CA ALA A 272 -18.15 -28.45 2.75
C ALA A 272 -16.69 -28.09 2.39
N ASN A 273 -16.18 -28.60 1.26
CA ASN A 273 -14.82 -28.34 0.82
C ASN A 273 -14.62 -26.86 0.46
N PHE A 274 -15.56 -26.26 -0.26
CA PHE A 274 -15.54 -24.85 -0.64
C PHE A 274 -15.60 -23.94 0.59
N ALA A 275 -16.53 -24.21 1.51
CA ALA A 275 -16.60 -23.48 2.77
C ALA A 275 -15.29 -23.60 3.56
N LYS A 276 -14.66 -24.79 3.58
CA LYS A 276 -13.38 -24.98 4.25
C LYS A 276 -12.25 -24.21 3.59
N SER A 277 -12.18 -24.16 2.26
CA SER A 277 -11.22 -23.34 1.53
C SER A 277 -11.37 -21.86 1.89
N ALA A 278 -12.60 -21.34 1.87
CA ALA A 278 -12.88 -19.96 2.24
C ALA A 278 -12.54 -19.65 3.72
N GLU A 279 -12.89 -20.57 4.63
CA GLU A 279 -12.52 -20.47 6.05
C GLU A 279 -10.99 -20.41 6.23
N LEU A 280 -10.25 -21.26 5.53
CA LEU A 280 -8.78 -21.28 5.63
C LEU A 280 -8.18 -19.96 5.15
N LEU A 281 -8.67 -19.36 4.07
CA LEU A 281 -8.16 -18.07 3.58
C LEU A 281 -8.26 -16.95 4.63
N ASN A 282 -9.33 -16.97 5.44
CA ASN A 282 -9.58 -16.02 6.53
C ASN A 282 -9.10 -16.50 7.91
N SER A 283 -8.57 -17.72 8.01
CA SER A 283 -8.13 -18.26 9.29
C SER A 283 -6.94 -17.48 9.86
N ALA A 284 -6.87 -17.43 11.19
CA ALA A 284 -5.77 -16.76 11.88
C ALA A 284 -4.42 -17.32 11.41
N ASN A 285 -3.46 -16.41 11.21
CA ASN A 285 -2.13 -16.71 10.67
C ASN A 285 -2.11 -17.21 9.21
N ASN A 286 -3.16 -16.98 8.43
CA ASN A 286 -3.19 -17.29 6.99
C ASN A 286 -3.10 -16.02 6.12
N PHE A 287 -3.23 -16.19 4.80
CA PHE A 287 -2.91 -15.17 3.79
C PHE A 287 -3.53 -13.79 4.05
N ILE A 288 -4.86 -13.71 4.19
CA ILE A 288 -5.57 -12.43 4.35
C ILE A 288 -5.23 -11.78 5.70
N PRO A 289 -5.40 -12.44 6.86
CA PRO A 289 -5.10 -11.82 8.15
C PRO A 289 -3.64 -11.44 8.33
N ASN A 290 -2.69 -12.25 7.82
CA ASN A 290 -1.26 -11.90 7.88
C ASN A 290 -0.96 -10.65 7.07
N ARG A 291 -1.53 -10.51 5.87
CA ARG A 291 -1.32 -9.32 5.05
C ARG A 291 -1.96 -8.09 5.68
N LEU A 292 -3.16 -8.22 6.24
CA LEU A 292 -3.80 -7.13 7.00
C LEU A 292 -2.94 -6.70 8.21
N GLY A 293 -2.47 -7.65 9.03
CA GLY A 293 -1.60 -7.35 10.16
C GLY A 293 -0.23 -6.78 9.76
N ASN A 294 0.29 -7.11 8.57
CA ASN A 294 1.49 -6.48 8.03
C ASN A 294 1.25 -5.03 7.60
N LEU A 295 0.12 -4.78 6.94
CA LEU A 295 -0.27 -3.44 6.51
C LEU A 295 -0.52 -2.54 7.72
N ASP A 296 -1.25 -3.04 8.72
CA ASP A 296 -1.54 -2.37 9.98
C ASP A 296 -0.25 -1.90 10.68
N ARG A 297 0.68 -2.83 10.93
CA ARG A 297 1.99 -2.52 11.54
C ARG A 297 2.80 -1.47 10.77
N VAL A 298 2.77 -1.52 9.44
CA VAL A 298 3.46 -0.54 8.59
C VAL A 298 2.80 0.83 8.66
N ILE A 299 1.47 0.87 8.66
CA ILE A 299 0.68 2.10 8.75
C ILE A 299 0.92 2.77 10.11
N ASP A 300 0.86 2.01 11.19
CA ASP A 300 1.14 2.48 12.55
C ASP A 300 2.56 3.00 12.65
N TYR A 301 3.54 2.26 12.14
CA TYR A 301 4.94 2.69 12.15
C TYR A 301 5.12 4.06 11.48
N ILE A 302 4.56 4.25 10.28
CA ILE A 302 4.64 5.53 9.55
C ILE A 302 3.92 6.64 10.31
N THR A 303 2.79 6.33 10.95
CA THR A 303 2.00 7.30 11.71
C THR A 303 2.74 7.76 12.96
N ASP A 304 3.25 6.82 13.76
CA ASP A 304 3.95 7.09 15.02
C ASP A 304 5.30 7.80 14.81
N HIS A 305 6.00 7.48 13.72
CA HIS A 305 7.32 8.01 13.43
C HIS A 305 7.30 9.16 12.42
N ARG A 306 6.12 9.68 12.05
CA ARG A 306 5.93 10.71 11.02
C ARG A 306 6.88 11.90 11.21
N SER A 307 6.94 12.43 12.43
CA SER A 307 7.76 13.60 12.76
C SER A 307 9.26 13.28 12.67
N SER A 308 9.68 12.10 13.14
CA SER A 308 11.07 11.65 13.03
C SER A 308 11.50 11.42 11.59
N LEU A 309 10.64 10.80 10.78
CA LEU A 309 10.86 10.60 9.36
C LEU A 309 10.95 11.95 8.63
N GLN A 310 10.12 12.93 9.00
CA GLN A 310 10.19 14.27 8.42
C GLN A 310 11.44 15.05 8.84
N ALA A 311 11.89 14.89 10.09
CA ALA A 311 13.14 15.48 10.55
C ALA A 311 14.36 14.87 9.83
N GLU A 312 14.32 13.57 9.54
CA GLU A 312 15.38 12.87 8.82
C GLU A 312 15.35 13.23 7.33
N PHE A 313 14.21 13.00 6.66
CA PHE A 313 14.11 13.02 5.21
C PHE A 313 13.56 14.31 4.60
N GLY A 314 13.08 15.25 5.42
CA GLY A 314 12.30 16.40 4.96
C GLY A 314 10.81 16.08 4.80
N LEU A 315 10.03 16.98 4.22
CA LEU A 315 8.57 16.83 4.11
C LEU A 315 8.13 15.87 2.98
N GLY A 316 8.90 15.82 1.90
CA GLY A 316 8.53 15.14 0.65
C GLY A 316 7.30 15.76 -0.02
N ASP A 317 7.00 15.29 -1.23
CA ASP A 317 5.76 15.64 -1.91
C ASP A 317 4.56 14.93 -1.25
N PRO A 318 3.39 15.59 -1.17
CA PRO A 318 2.17 14.93 -0.76
C PRO A 318 1.79 13.84 -1.77
N ALA A 319 1.16 12.77 -1.28
CA ALA A 319 0.66 11.70 -2.14
C ALA A 319 -0.37 12.24 -3.14
N LYS A 320 -0.30 11.75 -4.38
CA LYS A 320 -1.25 12.05 -5.46
C LYS A 320 -1.99 10.76 -5.85
N PRO A 321 -2.99 10.32 -5.06
CA PRO A 321 -3.67 9.06 -5.30
C PRO A 321 -4.50 9.11 -6.59
N SER A 322 -4.63 7.97 -7.27
CA SER A 322 -5.66 7.78 -8.30
C SER A 322 -7.05 7.82 -7.69
N ALA A 323 -8.10 7.96 -8.50
CA ALA A 323 -9.49 7.95 -8.02
C ALA A 323 -9.84 6.68 -7.24
N GLN A 324 -9.33 5.52 -7.67
CA GLN A 324 -9.53 4.24 -6.98
C GLN A 324 -8.85 4.23 -5.60
N VAL A 325 -7.59 4.66 -5.52
CA VAL A 325 -6.86 4.74 -4.24
C VAL A 325 -7.51 5.75 -3.30
N ALA A 326 -7.97 6.89 -3.81
CA ALA A 326 -8.65 7.90 -3.01
C ALA A 326 -9.98 7.37 -2.42
N LYS A 327 -10.76 6.60 -3.19
CA LYS A 327 -12.00 5.96 -2.71
C LYS A 327 -11.70 4.96 -1.59
N ALA A 328 -10.73 4.06 -1.79
CA ALA A 328 -10.36 3.07 -0.78
C ALA A 328 -9.73 3.71 0.47
N LEU A 329 -8.97 4.80 0.32
CA LEU A 329 -8.47 5.59 1.45
C LEU A 329 -9.63 6.22 2.26
N ALA A 330 -10.66 6.72 1.58
CA ALA A 330 -11.83 7.25 2.26
C ALA A 330 -12.56 6.16 3.07
N ALA A 331 -12.67 4.95 2.53
CA ALA A 331 -13.23 3.79 3.22
C ALA A 331 -12.37 3.38 4.44
N TYR A 332 -11.04 3.33 4.30
CA TYR A 332 -10.12 3.11 5.43
C TYR A 332 -10.37 4.10 6.58
N ASN A 333 -10.50 5.39 6.26
CA ASN A 333 -10.74 6.43 7.26
C ASN A 333 -12.13 6.32 7.94
N GLN A 334 -13.08 5.61 7.33
CA GLN A 334 -14.37 5.31 7.97
C GLN A 334 -14.24 4.16 8.98
N ILE A 335 -13.43 3.13 8.67
CA ILE A 335 -13.14 2.01 9.58
C ILE A 335 -12.49 2.50 10.87
N LEU A 336 -11.56 3.46 10.80
CA LEU A 336 -10.91 4.04 12.00
C LEU A 336 -11.83 4.89 12.89
N ARG A 337 -13.01 5.28 12.40
CA ARG A 337 -13.96 6.14 13.13
C ARG A 337 -15.06 5.35 13.84
N THR A 338 -15.14 4.04 13.59
CA THR A 338 -16.07 3.10 14.23
C THR A 338 -15.37 2.36 15.35
#